data_AF-A0A532DRB2-F1
#
_entry.id   AF-A0A532DRB2-F1
#
_cell.length_a   1.000
_cell.length_b   1.000
_cell.length_c   1.000
_cell.angle_alpha   90.00
_cell.angle_beta   90.00
_cell.angle_gamma   90.00
#
_symmetry.space_group_name_H-M   'P 1'
#
loop_
_entity.id
_entity.type
_entity.pdbx_description
1 polymer ?
#
loop_
_entity_poly.entity_id
_entity_poly.type
_entity_poly.pdbx_seq_one_letter_code
_entity_poly.pdbx_strand_id
1 'polypeptide(L)'
;MEAFKLQKRIWRDSDFADMGWHDATLWSITADPERFEFLADLDYILKWVEPAGGETYFRFWVAPVTMVFHNAHTVRVNTDSAQGVLEIADFVRESAGLTSNQQMAQYTYRFDCQEGTISLVATGFSLFVRRMPILTSSQRLELAERGGISFERDSAAA
;
A
#
# COMPACT_ATOMS: atom_id res chain seq x y z
N MET A 1 -27.10 -0.54 -5.06
CA MET A 1 -25.75 -0.36 -4.48
C MET A 1 -25.04 0.68 -5.31
N GLU A 2 -24.61 1.79 -4.71
CA GLU A 2 -23.79 2.75 -5.44
C GLU A 2 -22.44 2.11 -5.79
N ALA A 3 -22.07 2.19 -7.06
CA ALA A 3 -20.76 1.76 -7.51
C ALA A 3 -19.69 2.71 -6.96
N PHE A 4 -18.57 2.18 -6.46
CA PHE A 4 -17.49 3.02 -5.99
C PHE A 4 -16.89 3.82 -7.16
N LYS A 5 -16.89 5.16 -7.04
CA LYS A 5 -16.23 6.03 -8.00
C LYS A 5 -14.77 6.19 -7.61
N LEU A 6 -13.88 5.47 -8.29
CA LEU A 6 -12.44 5.57 -8.09
C LEU A 6 -11.96 6.97 -8.51
N GLN A 7 -11.41 7.72 -7.55
CA GLN A 7 -10.90 9.07 -7.80
C GLN A 7 -9.63 9.04 -8.65
N LYS A 8 -8.72 8.12 -8.33
CA LYS A 8 -7.41 8.01 -8.96
C LYS A 8 -6.96 6.56 -9.03
N ARG A 9 -6.39 6.16 -10.17
CA ARG A 9 -5.78 4.83 -10.36
C ARG A 9 -4.32 4.77 -9.95
N ILE A 10 -3.63 5.91 -9.95
CA ILE A 10 -2.21 6.00 -9.63
C ILE A 10 -2.01 7.13 -8.61
N TRP A 11 -1.69 6.77 -7.38
CA TRP A 11 -1.30 7.69 -6.32
C TRP A 11 0.22 7.84 -6.30
N ARG A 12 0.71 9.00 -5.91
CA ARG A 12 2.14 9.36 -5.90
C ARG A 12 2.50 9.90 -4.53
N ASP A 13 3.80 9.98 -4.26
CA ASP A 13 4.31 10.60 -3.04
C ASP A 13 3.78 12.03 -2.79
N SER A 14 3.47 12.79 -3.84
CA SER A 14 2.82 14.11 -3.72
C SER A 14 1.41 14.06 -3.12
N ASP A 15 0.72 12.93 -3.24
CA ASP A 15 -0.62 12.72 -2.70
C ASP A 15 -0.59 12.15 -1.26
N PHE A 16 0.60 11.92 -0.68
CA PHE A 16 0.76 11.21 0.60
C PHE A 16 -0.12 11.77 1.73
N ALA A 17 -0.30 13.10 1.80
CA ALA A 17 -1.12 13.74 2.83
C ALA A 17 -2.63 13.49 2.68
N ASP A 18 -3.09 13.13 1.48
CA ASP A 18 -4.49 12.85 1.17
C ASP A 18 -4.83 11.36 1.29
N MET A 19 -3.81 10.51 1.48
CA MET A 19 -3.96 9.06 1.57
C MET A 19 -4.21 8.62 3.01
N GLY A 20 -5.20 7.76 3.23
CA GLY A 20 -5.43 7.12 4.52
C GLY A 20 -4.61 5.84 4.65
N TRP A 21 -3.83 5.68 5.71
CA TRP A 21 -2.93 4.54 5.89
C TRP A 21 -3.20 3.83 7.20
N HIS A 22 -4.32 3.10 7.26
CA HIS A 22 -4.67 2.26 8.40
C HIS A 22 -5.28 0.96 7.92
N ASP A 23 -5.01 -0.11 8.66
CA ASP A 23 -5.58 -1.44 8.52
C ASP A 23 -5.39 -2.09 7.14
N ALA A 24 -4.31 -1.73 6.44
CA ALA A 24 -3.98 -2.29 5.14
C ALA A 24 -3.19 -3.60 5.29
N THR A 25 -3.52 -4.62 4.50
CA THR A 25 -2.78 -5.90 4.54
C THR A 25 -1.64 -5.89 3.54
N LEU A 26 -0.42 -6.14 4.00
CA LEU A 26 0.75 -6.32 3.15
C LEU A 26 0.94 -7.81 2.83
N TRP A 27 0.84 -8.16 1.56
CA TRP A 27 0.88 -9.54 1.08
C TRP A 27 2.27 -9.99 0.67
N SER A 28 3.04 -9.10 0.06
CA SER A 28 4.38 -9.44 -0.42
C SER A 28 5.22 -8.20 -0.64
N ILE A 29 6.53 -8.39 -0.55
CA ILE A 29 7.53 -7.37 -0.88
C ILE A 29 8.61 -7.98 -1.77
N THR A 30 9.14 -7.21 -2.69
CA THR A 30 10.24 -7.63 -3.55
C THR A 30 11.11 -6.45 -3.96
N ALA A 31 12.35 -6.72 -4.36
CA ALA A 31 13.27 -5.73 -4.91
C ALA A 31 13.45 -5.95 -6.41
N ASP A 32 13.51 -4.85 -7.16
CA ASP A 32 13.92 -4.81 -8.56
C ASP A 32 15.24 -4.01 -8.65
N PRO A 33 16.40 -4.68 -8.53
CA PRO A 33 17.69 -3.99 -8.47
C PRO A 33 18.10 -3.38 -9.82
N GLU A 34 17.56 -3.86 -10.94
CA GLU A 34 17.85 -3.30 -12.26
C GLU A 34 17.20 -1.91 -12.43
N ARG A 35 16.07 -1.69 -11.75
CA ARG A 35 15.36 -0.41 -11.75
C ARG A 35 15.58 0.43 -10.50
N PHE A 36 16.35 -0.08 -9.54
CA PHE A 36 16.52 0.52 -8.21
C PHE A 36 15.18 0.74 -7.51
N GLU A 37 14.28 -0.23 -7.59
CA GLU A 37 12.93 -0.15 -7.03
C GLU A 37 12.72 -1.17 -5.91
N PHE A 38 11.87 -0.80 -4.95
CA PHE A 38 11.33 -1.73 -3.96
C PHE A 38 9.81 -1.72 -4.07
N LEU A 39 9.21 -2.90 -4.16
CA LEU A 39 7.79 -3.06 -4.46
C LEU A 39 7.08 -3.76 -3.30
N ALA A 40 5.87 -3.31 -3.02
CA ALA A 40 4.96 -3.88 -2.04
C ALA A 40 3.61 -4.19 -2.71
N ASP A 41 3.13 -5.40 -2.52
CA ASP A 41 1.78 -5.81 -2.88
C ASP A 41 0.90 -5.76 -1.63
N LEU A 42 -0.16 -4.95 -1.66
CA LEU A 42 -1.02 -4.72 -0.50
C LEU A 42 -2.50 -4.58 -0.88
N ASP A 43 -3.36 -4.76 0.11
CA ASP A 43 -4.78 -4.42 0.02
C ASP A 43 -4.99 -3.05 0.67
N TYR A 44 -5.44 -2.10 -0.13
CA TYR A 44 -5.63 -0.71 0.29
C TYR A 44 -7.11 -0.41 0.51
N ILE A 45 -7.45 0.09 1.70
CA ILE A 45 -8.80 0.52 2.03
C ILE A 45 -9.01 1.95 1.52
N LEU A 46 -9.83 2.11 0.47
CA LEU A 46 -10.14 3.42 -0.07
C LEU A 46 -11.25 4.16 0.67
N LYS A 47 -12.15 3.42 1.33
CA LYS A 47 -13.27 4.03 2.05
C LYS A 47 -13.87 3.07 3.07
N TRP A 48 -14.17 3.62 4.25
CA TRP A 48 -15.01 3.01 5.25
C TRP A 48 -16.47 3.40 5.02
N VAL A 49 -17.37 2.43 5.17
CA VAL A 49 -18.80 2.61 5.04
C VAL A 49 -19.41 2.29 6.40
N GLU A 50 -20.01 3.30 7.01
CA GLU A 50 -20.74 3.15 8.28
C GLU A 50 -21.92 2.16 8.10
N PRO A 51 -22.23 1.37 9.13
CA PRO A 51 -23.38 0.48 9.10
C PRO A 51 -24.68 1.27 8.85
N ALA A 52 -25.51 0.78 7.94
CA ALA A 52 -26.85 1.34 7.73
C ALA A 52 -27.81 0.90 8.84
N GLY A 53 -29.02 1.49 8.89
CA GLY A 53 -30.00 1.19 9.93
C GLY A 53 -30.30 -0.31 10.08
N GLY A 54 -29.88 -0.89 11.22
CA GLY A 54 -30.02 -2.32 11.53
C GLY A 54 -28.74 -3.15 11.36
N GLU A 55 -27.68 -2.58 10.77
CA GLU A 55 -26.35 -3.19 10.70
C GLU A 55 -25.49 -2.78 11.90
N THR A 56 -24.55 -3.65 12.31
CA THR A 56 -23.66 -3.40 13.46
C THR A 56 -22.21 -3.13 13.03
N TYR A 57 -21.80 -3.61 11.87
CA TYR A 57 -20.40 -3.66 11.45
C TYR A 57 -20.14 -2.75 10.25
N PHE A 58 -18.95 -2.14 10.22
CA PHE A 58 -18.47 -1.40 9.07
C PHE A 58 -18.27 -2.30 7.85
N ARG A 59 -18.32 -1.67 6.67
CA ARG A 59 -17.90 -2.27 5.41
C ARG A 59 -16.80 -1.43 4.78
N PHE A 60 -16.01 -2.03 3.92
CA PHE A 60 -14.80 -1.44 3.38
C PHE A 60 -14.78 -1.57 1.87
N TRP A 61 -14.43 -0.49 1.18
CA TRP A 61 -14.05 -0.55 -0.23
C TRP A 61 -12.55 -0.81 -0.30
N VAL A 62 -12.20 -2.06 -0.58
CA VAL A 62 -10.81 -2.53 -0.59
C VAL A 62 -10.37 -2.81 -2.03
N ALA A 63 -9.18 -2.37 -2.40
CA ALA A 63 -8.60 -2.66 -3.70
C ALA A 63 -7.21 -3.29 -3.56
N PRO A 64 -6.86 -4.27 -4.41
CA PRO A 64 -5.50 -4.74 -4.49
C PRO A 64 -4.64 -3.71 -5.22
N VAL A 65 -3.50 -3.36 -4.65
CA VAL A 65 -2.62 -2.32 -5.18
C VAL A 65 -1.17 -2.77 -5.19
N THR A 66 -0.37 -2.18 -6.08
CA THR A 66 1.08 -2.31 -6.07
C THR A 66 1.69 -0.96 -5.74
N MET A 67 2.49 -0.91 -4.69
CA MET A 67 3.26 0.26 -4.31
C MET A 67 4.71 0.07 -4.74
N VAL A 68 5.28 1.07 -5.42
CA VAL A 68 6.63 1.05 -5.98
C VAL A 68 7.40 2.23 -5.43
N PHE A 69 8.47 1.97 -4.69
CA PHE A 69 9.40 2.97 -4.19
C PHE A 69 10.55 3.15 -5.18
N HIS A 70 10.86 4.40 -5.53
CA HIS A 70 11.83 4.75 -6.56
C HIS A 70 13.20 5.08 -5.97
N ASN A 71 14.27 4.61 -6.61
CA ASN A 71 15.65 4.72 -6.11
C ASN A 71 15.77 4.20 -4.67
N ALA A 72 15.12 3.07 -4.40
CA ALA A 72 15.01 2.49 -3.07
C ALA A 72 16.33 1.88 -2.61
N HIS A 73 16.71 2.15 -1.37
CA HIS A 73 17.89 1.57 -0.72
C HIS A 73 17.71 1.52 0.80
N THR A 74 18.71 0.95 1.52
CA THR A 74 18.69 0.83 2.98
C THR A 74 17.42 0.13 3.49
N VAL A 75 17.00 -0.94 2.82
CA VAL A 75 15.83 -1.73 3.22
C VAL A 75 16.13 -2.45 4.54
N ARG A 76 15.21 -2.33 5.50
CA ARG A 76 15.24 -3.03 6.79
C ARG A 76 13.89 -3.68 7.02
N VAL A 77 13.91 -4.98 7.29
CA VAL A 77 12.73 -5.78 7.63
C VAL A 77 12.96 -6.36 9.02
N ASN A 78 12.08 -6.02 9.96
CA ASN A 78 12.10 -6.55 11.31
C ASN A 78 10.68 -6.91 11.72
N THR A 79 10.31 -8.17 11.52
CA THR A 79 8.94 -8.65 11.70
C THR A 79 8.93 -9.99 12.42
N ASP A 80 7.95 -10.19 13.29
CA ASP A 80 7.66 -11.44 13.97
C ASP A 80 6.18 -11.80 13.73
N SER A 81 5.93 -12.51 12.62
CA SER A 81 4.58 -12.93 12.21
C SER A 81 4.51 -14.45 12.13
N ALA A 82 3.59 -15.04 12.89
CA ALA A 82 3.41 -16.50 12.95
C ALA A 82 2.97 -17.11 11.60
N GLN A 83 2.31 -16.33 10.74
CA GLN A 83 1.75 -16.79 9.46
C GLN A 83 2.25 -15.98 8.26
N GLY A 84 3.22 -15.08 8.47
CA GLY A 84 3.75 -14.20 7.44
C GLY A 84 2.78 -13.11 6.94
N VAL A 85 1.62 -12.97 7.58
CA VAL A 85 0.68 -11.87 7.32
C VAL A 85 1.17 -10.65 8.08
N LEU A 86 1.16 -9.49 7.43
CA LEU A 86 1.54 -8.22 8.01
C LEU A 86 0.38 -7.22 7.87
N GLU A 87 -0.07 -6.69 8.99
CA GLU A 87 -1.14 -5.69 9.04
C GLU A 87 -0.55 -4.31 9.33
N ILE A 88 -0.68 -3.39 8.38
CA ILE A 88 -0.15 -2.02 8.47
C ILE A 88 -1.08 -1.21 9.37
N ALA A 89 -0.57 -0.81 10.54
CA ALA A 89 -1.24 0.11 11.45
C ALA A 89 -1.03 1.57 11.03
N ASP A 90 0.17 1.90 10.54
CA ASP A 90 0.51 3.24 10.04
C ASP A 90 1.57 3.18 8.93
N PHE A 91 1.60 4.20 8.09
CA PHE A 91 2.63 4.38 7.08
C PHE A 91 3.25 5.77 7.19
N VAL A 92 4.51 5.80 7.61
CA VAL A 92 5.24 7.02 7.96
C VAL A 92 6.18 7.42 6.84
N ARG A 93 6.27 8.73 6.59
CA ARG A 93 7.27 9.35 5.71
C ARG A 93 8.03 10.45 6.45
N GLU A 94 9.33 10.28 6.60
CA GLU A 94 10.24 11.22 7.27
C GLU A 94 11.31 11.71 6.29
N SER A 95 11.72 12.99 6.40
CA SER A 95 12.81 13.53 5.57
C SER A 95 14.13 12.81 5.87
N ALA A 96 14.82 12.35 4.83
CA ALA A 96 16.15 11.73 4.91
C ALA A 96 17.22 12.57 4.18
N GLY A 97 16.93 13.84 3.92
CA GLY A 97 17.84 14.79 3.28
C GLY A 97 17.86 14.68 1.76
N LEU A 98 19.04 14.91 1.16
CA LEU A 98 19.26 14.81 -0.27
C LEU A 98 19.99 13.51 -0.64
N THR A 99 19.80 13.07 -1.88
CA THR A 99 20.60 12.01 -2.49
C THR A 99 22.09 12.34 -2.47
N SER A 100 22.96 11.33 -2.63
CA SER A 100 24.42 11.51 -2.60
C SER A 100 24.96 12.51 -3.62
N ASN A 101 24.32 12.60 -4.79
CA ASN A 101 24.63 13.59 -5.84
C ASN A 101 23.98 14.97 -5.62
N GLN A 102 23.24 15.14 -4.52
CA GLN A 102 22.54 16.36 -4.10
C GLN A 102 21.48 16.86 -5.10
N GLN A 103 20.97 16.00 -5.99
CA GLN A 103 20.01 16.40 -7.04
C GLN A 103 18.55 16.20 -6.63
N MET A 104 18.26 15.30 -5.67
CA MET A 104 16.90 14.92 -5.32
C MET A 104 16.73 14.82 -3.81
N ALA A 105 15.54 15.16 -3.32
CA ALA A 105 15.15 14.83 -1.95
C ALA A 105 14.92 13.32 -1.82
N GLN A 106 15.19 12.80 -0.64
CA GLN A 106 14.90 11.42 -0.27
C GLN A 106 14.24 11.38 1.10
N TYR A 107 13.46 10.32 1.32
CA TYR A 107 12.65 10.12 2.50
C TYR A 107 12.86 8.72 3.03
N THR A 108 12.81 8.58 4.35
CA THR A 108 12.60 7.29 5.00
C THR A 108 11.11 7.00 4.98
N TYR A 109 10.74 5.89 4.35
CA TYR A 109 9.39 5.34 4.40
C TYR A 109 9.37 4.16 5.36
N ARG A 110 8.34 4.07 6.19
CA ARG A 110 8.20 2.99 7.16
C ARG A 110 6.75 2.53 7.23
N PHE A 111 6.53 1.25 6.97
CA PHE A 111 5.31 0.55 7.39
C PHE A 111 5.49 0.14 8.85
N ASP A 112 4.65 0.71 9.71
CA ASP A 112 4.50 0.27 11.08
C ASP A 112 3.37 -0.77 11.09
N CYS A 113 3.74 -2.04 11.17
CA CYS A 113 2.83 -3.17 11.18
C CYS A 113 2.58 -3.66 12.62
N GLN A 114 1.49 -4.37 12.85
CA GLN A 114 1.22 -5.02 14.14
C GLN A 114 2.34 -6.02 14.50
N GLU A 115 2.92 -6.66 13.50
CA GLU A 115 3.94 -7.71 13.64
C GLU A 115 5.37 -7.17 13.58
N GLY A 116 5.58 -5.86 13.46
CA GLY A 116 6.90 -5.24 13.38
C GLY A 116 6.98 -4.13 12.36
N THR A 117 8.15 -3.92 11.77
CA THR A 117 8.41 -2.77 10.90
C THR A 117 9.13 -3.16 9.62
N ILE A 118 8.74 -2.50 8.52
CA ILE A 118 9.47 -2.52 7.26
C ILE A 118 9.81 -1.08 6.91
N SER A 119 11.08 -0.77 6.71
CA SER A 119 11.53 0.57 6.32
C SER A 119 12.52 0.55 5.18
N LEU A 120 12.56 1.65 4.45
CA LEU A 120 13.51 1.88 3.35
C LEU A 120 13.69 3.38 3.14
N VAL A 121 14.76 3.76 2.44
CA VAL A 121 14.96 5.12 1.94
C VAL A 121 14.67 5.14 0.44
N ALA A 122 13.93 6.12 -0.04
CA ALA A 122 13.61 6.29 -1.46
C ALA A 122 13.39 7.76 -1.80
N THR A 123 13.43 8.11 -3.09
CA THR A 123 13.15 9.49 -3.56
C THR A 123 11.66 9.79 -3.72
N GLY A 124 10.80 8.77 -3.55
CA GLY A 124 9.37 8.85 -3.82
C GLY A 124 8.76 7.45 -3.96
N PHE A 125 7.43 7.39 -4.08
CA PHE A 125 6.71 6.19 -4.47
C PHE A 125 5.60 6.45 -5.48
N SER A 126 5.08 5.38 -6.07
CA SER A 126 3.82 5.34 -6.82
C SER A 126 3.01 4.13 -6.40
N LEU A 127 1.71 4.31 -6.16
CA LEU A 127 0.77 3.26 -5.81
C LEU A 127 -0.25 3.09 -6.94
N PHE A 128 -0.30 1.89 -7.51
CA PHE A 128 -1.13 1.52 -8.64
C PHE A 128 -2.31 0.69 -8.16
N VAL A 129 -3.53 1.19 -8.35
CA VAL A 129 -4.76 0.46 -8.05
C VAL A 129 -5.01 -0.55 -9.17
N ARG A 130 -4.80 -1.84 -8.89
CA ARG A 130 -4.80 -2.90 -9.91
C ARG A 130 -6.21 -3.26 -10.39
N ARG A 131 -7.20 -3.19 -9.50
CA ARG A 131 -8.60 -3.54 -9.79
C ARG A 131 -9.57 -2.55 -9.16
N MET A 132 -10.80 -2.52 -9.67
CA MET A 132 -11.85 -1.75 -9.02
C MET A 132 -12.07 -2.25 -7.58
N PRO A 133 -12.33 -1.35 -6.62
CA PRO A 133 -12.51 -1.73 -5.23
C PRO A 133 -13.72 -2.63 -5.04
N ILE A 134 -13.61 -3.60 -4.14
CA ILE A 134 -14.67 -4.53 -3.78
C ILE A 134 -15.23 -4.09 -2.42
N LEU A 135 -16.56 -4.02 -2.31
CA LEU A 135 -17.22 -3.73 -1.04
C LEU A 135 -17.35 -5.00 -0.21
N THR A 136 -16.55 -5.12 0.84
CA THR A 136 -16.47 -6.30 1.70
C THR A 136 -16.68 -5.92 3.17
N SER A 137 -16.99 -6.91 4.02
CA SER A 137 -17.01 -6.75 5.48
C SER A 137 -15.64 -7.00 6.12
N SER A 138 -14.64 -7.35 5.33
CA SER A 138 -13.25 -7.56 5.73
C SER A 138 -12.38 -6.37 5.30
N GLN A 139 -11.34 -6.05 6.07
CA GLN A 139 -10.34 -5.03 5.71
C GLN A 139 -9.32 -5.52 4.67
N ARG A 140 -9.35 -6.82 4.35
CA ARG A 140 -8.50 -7.47 3.33
C ARG A 140 -9.32 -8.27 2.33
N LEU A 141 -8.74 -8.50 1.16
CA LEU A 141 -9.29 -9.39 0.15
C LEU A 141 -8.66 -10.78 0.29
N GLU A 142 -9.43 -11.83 0.07
CA GLU A 142 -8.87 -13.17 -0.04
C GLU A 142 -8.00 -13.29 -1.30
N LEU A 143 -7.05 -14.23 -1.28
CA LEU A 143 -6.06 -14.37 -2.38
C LEU A 143 -6.74 -14.55 -3.75
N ALA A 144 -7.86 -15.26 -3.80
CA ALA A 144 -8.63 -15.46 -5.03
C ALA A 144 -9.31 -14.15 -5.52
N GLU A 145 -9.84 -13.34 -4.62
CA GLU A 145 -10.54 -12.07 -4.95
C GLU A 145 -9.56 -11.04 -5.55
N ARG A 146 -8.34 -10.99 -5.02
CA ARG A 146 -7.26 -10.13 -5.53
C ARG A 146 -6.50 -10.70 -6.72
N GLY A 147 -6.73 -11.98 -7.07
CA GLY A 147 -6.09 -12.64 -8.20
C GLY A 147 -4.64 -13.04 -7.95
N GLY A 148 -4.29 -13.38 -6.71
CA GLY A 148 -2.94 -13.75 -6.32
C GLY A 148 -2.05 -12.58 -5.91
N ILE A 149 -0.80 -12.90 -5.56
CA ILE A 149 0.26 -11.91 -5.34
C ILE A 149 0.63 -11.32 -6.70
N SER A 150 0.67 -9.99 -6.81
CA SER A 150 1.12 -9.35 -8.05
C SER A 150 1.73 -7.97 -7.81
N PHE A 151 2.72 -7.66 -8.65
CA PHE A 151 3.44 -6.39 -8.69
C PHE A 151 3.18 -5.63 -9.99
N GLU A 152 2.03 -5.90 -10.63
CA GLU A 152 1.63 -5.23 -11.86
C GLU A 152 1.40 -3.74 -11.63
N ARG A 153 1.96 -2.94 -12.55
CA ARG A 153 1.81 -1.48 -12.56
C ARG A 153 0.64 -1.04 -13.45
N ASP A 154 0.09 -1.97 -14.23
CA ASP A 154 -1.04 -1.70 -15.10
C ASP A 154 -2.35 -1.90 -14.35
N SER A 155 -3.14 -0.83 -14.36
CA SER A 155 -4.54 -0.90 -14.01
C SER A 155 -5.31 -1.29 -15.28
N ALA A 156 -5.21 -2.55 -15.70
CA ALA A 156 -6.03 -2.99 -16.83
C ALA A 156 -7.50 -2.93 -16.40
N ALA A 157 -8.31 -2.15 -17.12
CA ALA A 157 -9.75 -2.29 -17.08
C ALA A 157 -10.09 -3.65 -17.71
N ALA A 158 -10.38 -4.64 -16.86
CA ALA A 158 -11.17 -5.79 -17.28
C ALA A 158 -12.65 -5.46 -17.06
#